data_AF-A0A7C7KUN9-F1
#
_entry.id   AF-A0A7C7KUN9-F1
#
_cell.length_a   1.000
_cell.length_b   1.000
_cell.length_c   1.000
_cell.angle_alpha   90.00
_cell.angle_beta   90.00
_cell.angle_gamma   90.00
#
_symmetry.space_group_name_H-M   'P 1'
#
loop_
_entity.id
_entity.type
_entity.pdbx_description
1 polymer ?
#
loop_
_entity_poly.entity_id
_entity_poly.type
_entity_poly.pdbx_seq_one_letter_code
_entity_poly.pdbx_strand_id
1 'polypeptide(L)'
;MRKISIFSLILFTTILGCSNKSSVTENKNINNVSSSQKIVFSQETQKCIDCHKDKTPALVKQWQSSKHYLNGIGCYECHKAEKQDIDALAHNGFYIRVVISPKVCGKCHVQEAKEFMASKHAHGGKYVYSSKNVLGMLTTGMPNNFAGCARCHGAKVVLDEKGSPIAGPWPNQGIGRFNPDGSIGACS
;
A
#
# COMPACT_ATOMS: atom_id res chain seq x y z
N MET A 1 -72.40 28.96 -21.82
CA MET A 1 -72.14 27.92 -22.83
C MET A 1 -71.21 26.86 -22.23
N ARG A 2 -71.61 25.58 -22.33
CA ARG A 2 -70.83 24.31 -22.27
C ARG A 2 -69.97 24.04 -21.01
N LYS A 3 -70.49 23.29 -20.03
CA LYS A 3 -70.48 21.81 -19.90
C LYS A 3 -69.08 21.19 -19.79
N ILE A 4 -68.71 20.86 -18.55
CA ILE A 4 -67.62 19.97 -18.16
C ILE A 4 -68.02 18.54 -18.55
N SER A 5 -67.16 17.83 -19.30
CA SER A 5 -67.33 16.42 -19.62
C SER A 5 -66.02 15.66 -19.38
N ILE A 6 -66.16 14.68 -18.48
CA ILE A 6 -65.40 13.45 -18.25
C ILE A 6 -64.72 12.91 -19.52
N PHE A 7 -63.49 12.42 -19.43
CA PHE A 7 -63.15 11.06 -19.87
C PHE A 7 -61.78 10.60 -19.31
N SER A 8 -61.88 9.58 -18.46
CA SER A 8 -60.80 8.74 -17.99
C SER A 8 -60.26 7.91 -19.16
N LEU A 9 -58.94 7.89 -19.37
CA LEU A 9 -58.31 6.90 -20.25
C LEU A 9 -57.05 6.36 -19.57
N ILE A 10 -57.27 5.23 -18.89
CA ILE A 10 -56.24 4.33 -18.38
C ILE A 10 -55.55 3.71 -19.59
N LEU A 11 -54.31 4.08 -19.86
CA LEU A 11 -53.46 3.37 -20.81
C LEU A 11 -52.57 2.41 -20.03
N PHE A 12 -53.05 1.18 -19.93
CA PHE A 12 -52.34 0.01 -19.42
C PHE A 12 -51.19 -0.31 -20.40
N THR A 13 -50.00 0.25 -20.18
CA THR A 13 -48.81 -0.17 -20.92
C THR A 13 -48.35 -1.50 -20.34
N THR A 14 -48.61 -2.54 -21.12
CA THR A 14 -48.19 -3.91 -20.91
C THR A 14 -46.67 -3.98 -20.72
N ILE A 15 -46.28 -4.61 -19.62
CA ILE A 15 -44.92 -5.01 -19.30
C ILE A 15 -44.48 -6.01 -20.38
N LEU A 16 -43.81 -5.53 -21.42
CA LEU A 16 -43.10 -6.39 -22.36
C LEU A 16 -41.81 -6.86 -21.68
N GLY A 17 -41.86 -8.08 -21.14
CA GLY A 17 -40.70 -8.78 -20.65
C GLY A 17 -39.70 -9.01 -21.78
N CYS A 18 -38.64 -8.19 -21.82
CA CYS A 18 -37.43 -8.51 -22.56
C CYS A 18 -36.64 -9.57 -21.78
N SER A 19 -36.92 -10.85 -22.08
CA SER A 19 -36.00 -11.95 -21.80
C SER A 19 -34.73 -11.76 -22.64
N ASN A 20 -33.74 -11.06 -22.10
CA ASN A 20 -32.39 -11.08 -22.66
C ASN A 20 -31.74 -12.41 -22.25
N LYS A 21 -31.76 -13.36 -23.19
CA LYS A 21 -30.88 -14.52 -23.19
C LYS A 21 -29.45 -14.01 -23.05
N SER A 22 -28.83 -14.25 -21.89
CA SER A 22 -27.38 -14.21 -21.77
C SER A 22 -26.83 -15.29 -22.70
N SER A 23 -26.39 -14.90 -23.90
CA SER A 23 -25.52 -15.72 -24.72
C SER A 23 -24.19 -15.82 -23.98
N VAL A 24 -24.03 -16.89 -23.21
CA VAL A 24 -22.72 -17.37 -22.78
C VAL A 24 -22.00 -17.75 -24.08
N THR A 25 -21.24 -16.79 -24.64
CA THR A 25 -20.19 -17.14 -25.58
C THR A 25 -19.10 -17.83 -24.78
N GLU A 26 -19.15 -19.15 -24.79
CA GLU A 26 -18.06 -20.02 -24.36
C GLU A 26 -16.83 -19.62 -25.18
N ASN A 27 -15.98 -18.75 -24.60
CA ASN A 27 -14.74 -18.33 -25.23
C ASN A 27 -13.72 -19.47 -25.13
N LYS A 28 -13.86 -20.44 -26.04
CA LYS A 28 -12.88 -21.48 -26.32
C LYS A 28 -11.65 -20.82 -26.96
N ASN A 29 -10.79 -20.25 -26.13
CA ASN A 29 -9.38 -20.04 -26.47
C ASN A 29 -8.48 -19.98 -25.24
N ILE A 30 -8.71 -20.89 -24.28
CA ILE A 30 -7.72 -21.26 -23.27
C ILE A 30 -6.79 -22.27 -23.94
N ASN A 31 -5.90 -21.84 -24.83
CA ASN A 31 -4.80 -22.66 -25.38
C ASN A 31 -3.77 -21.78 -26.09
N ASN A 32 -3.22 -20.75 -25.42
CA ASN A 32 -1.93 -20.16 -25.79
C ASN A 32 -1.36 -19.18 -24.74
N VAL A 33 -1.36 -19.57 -23.46
CA VAL A 33 -0.43 -18.93 -22.51
C VAL A 33 0.74 -19.89 -22.33
N SER A 34 1.81 -19.53 -23.01
CA SER A 34 3.12 -20.17 -22.98
C SER A 34 3.49 -20.68 -21.59
N SER A 35 3.89 -21.94 -21.54
CA SER A 35 4.48 -22.60 -20.38
C SER A 35 5.72 -21.86 -19.87
N SER A 36 5.72 -21.58 -18.57
CA SER A 36 6.89 -21.55 -17.68
C SER A 36 8.04 -20.61 -18.05
N GLN A 37 7.83 -19.30 -17.96
CA GLN A 37 8.97 -18.43 -17.68
C GLN A 37 9.37 -18.61 -16.21
N LYS A 38 10.50 -19.31 -15.97
CA LYS A 38 11.07 -19.47 -14.63
C LYS A 38 11.39 -18.09 -14.08
N ILE A 39 10.70 -17.66 -13.03
CA ILE A 39 11.01 -16.41 -12.34
C ILE A 39 12.40 -16.57 -11.72
N VAL A 40 13.32 -15.67 -12.08
CA VAL A 40 14.69 -15.65 -11.58
C VAL A 40 14.82 -14.51 -10.57
N PHE A 41 15.31 -14.82 -9.38
CA PHE A 41 15.61 -13.84 -8.34
C PHE A 41 17.12 -13.63 -8.21
N SER A 42 17.52 -12.51 -7.63
CA SER A 42 18.92 -12.25 -7.28
C SER A 42 19.43 -13.29 -6.27
N GLN A 43 20.76 -13.47 -6.24
CA GLN A 43 21.39 -14.39 -5.27
C GLN A 43 21.13 -13.93 -3.83
N GLU A 44 21.07 -12.61 -3.62
CA GLU A 44 20.76 -11.98 -2.35
C GLU A 44 19.33 -12.28 -1.92
N THR A 45 18.34 -12.08 -2.79
CA THR A 45 16.95 -12.44 -2.48
C THR A 45 16.81 -13.93 -2.20
N GLN A 46 17.51 -14.81 -2.93
CA GLN A 46 17.46 -16.25 -2.65
C GLN A 46 17.95 -16.57 -1.23
N LYS A 47 19.06 -15.96 -0.79
CA LYS A 47 19.56 -16.09 0.59
C LYS A 47 18.55 -15.59 1.63
N CYS A 48 17.84 -14.49 1.34
CA CYS A 48 16.78 -14.01 2.20
C CYS A 48 15.65 -15.04 2.32
N ILE A 49 15.16 -15.57 1.20
CA ILE A 49 14.07 -16.55 1.16
C ILE A 49 14.46 -17.84 1.89
N ASP A 50 15.68 -18.32 1.69
CA ASP A 50 16.16 -19.58 2.26
C ASP A 50 16.10 -19.60 3.79
N CYS A 51 16.28 -18.45 4.44
CA CYS A 51 16.13 -18.30 5.89
C CYS A 51 14.71 -17.89 6.31
N HIS A 52 14.12 -16.90 5.61
CA HIS A 52 12.84 -16.32 6.00
C HIS A 52 11.63 -17.22 5.73
N LYS A 53 11.74 -18.22 4.85
CA LYS A 53 10.70 -19.23 4.66
C LYS A 53 10.40 -19.99 5.95
N ASP A 54 11.40 -20.15 6.82
CA ASP A 54 11.27 -20.85 8.10
C ASP A 54 11.03 -19.88 9.26
N LYS A 55 11.68 -18.71 9.26
CA LYS A 55 11.57 -17.72 10.35
C LYS A 55 10.30 -16.87 10.28
N THR A 56 9.87 -16.50 9.09
CA THR A 56 8.70 -15.63 8.84
C THR A 56 7.88 -16.15 7.65
N PRO A 57 7.35 -17.38 7.71
CA PRO A 57 6.68 -18.03 6.57
C PRO A 57 5.50 -17.22 6.02
N ALA A 58 4.78 -16.51 6.88
CA ALA A 58 3.64 -15.68 6.48
C ALA A 58 4.05 -14.53 5.54
N LEU A 59 5.18 -13.86 5.82
CA LEU A 59 5.69 -12.76 4.98
C LEU A 59 6.14 -13.29 3.62
N VAL A 60 6.83 -14.44 3.60
CA VAL A 60 7.26 -15.07 2.34
C VAL A 60 6.05 -15.46 1.50
N LYS A 61 5.01 -16.06 2.11
CA LYS A 61 3.77 -16.42 1.40
C LYS A 61 3.03 -15.19 0.87
N GLN A 62 2.92 -14.12 1.66
CA GLN A 62 2.29 -12.88 1.22
C GLN A 62 3.05 -12.30 0.01
N TRP A 63 4.38 -12.25 0.07
CA TRP A 63 5.20 -11.81 -1.05
C TRP A 63 5.02 -12.70 -2.28
N GLN A 64 5.05 -14.02 -2.13
CA GLN A 64 4.84 -15.00 -3.23
C GLN A 64 3.50 -14.82 -3.94
N SER A 65 2.46 -14.34 -3.23
CA SER A 65 1.15 -14.05 -3.80
C SER A 65 1.07 -12.71 -4.54
N SER A 66 2.12 -11.88 -4.50
CA SER A 66 2.12 -10.53 -5.05
C SER A 66 2.53 -10.48 -6.52
N LYS A 67 2.17 -9.38 -7.20
CA LYS A 67 2.69 -9.09 -8.54
C LYS A 67 4.20 -8.83 -8.54
N HIS A 68 4.78 -8.34 -7.44
CA HIS A 68 6.23 -8.16 -7.34
C HIS A 68 6.98 -9.49 -7.47
N TYR A 69 6.48 -10.54 -6.81
CA TYR A 69 7.01 -11.91 -6.99
C TYR A 69 6.96 -12.36 -8.45
N LEU A 70 5.80 -12.20 -9.11
CA LEU A 70 5.63 -12.60 -10.50
C LEU A 70 6.54 -11.86 -11.47
N ASN A 71 7.02 -10.67 -11.09
CA ASN A 71 7.92 -9.84 -11.89
C ASN A 71 9.39 -9.88 -11.41
N GLY A 72 9.76 -10.86 -10.56
CA GLY A 72 11.14 -11.04 -10.12
C GLY A 72 11.64 -10.02 -9.09
N ILE A 73 10.76 -9.18 -8.52
CA ILE A 73 11.11 -8.22 -7.47
C ILE A 73 11.07 -8.94 -6.12
N GLY A 74 12.25 -9.17 -5.55
CA GLY A 74 12.44 -9.90 -4.31
C GLY A 74 12.59 -9.04 -3.07
N CYS A 75 13.00 -9.69 -1.98
CA CYS A 75 13.20 -9.04 -0.69
C CYS A 75 14.32 -7.99 -0.77
N TYR A 76 15.44 -8.35 -1.37
CA TYR A 76 16.64 -7.53 -1.39
C TYR A 76 16.47 -6.28 -2.26
N GLU A 77 15.73 -6.39 -3.37
CA GLU A 77 15.50 -5.28 -4.30
C GLU A 77 14.79 -4.09 -3.62
N CYS A 78 13.93 -4.35 -2.65
CA CYS A 78 13.29 -3.30 -1.85
C CYS A 78 14.08 -2.98 -0.57
N HIS A 79 14.54 -3.98 0.16
CA HIS A 79 15.12 -3.80 1.49
C HIS A 79 16.59 -3.40 1.49
N LYS A 80 17.33 -3.51 0.37
CA LYS A 80 18.74 -3.10 0.32
C LYS A 80 18.94 -1.67 0.83
N ALA A 81 19.92 -1.52 1.70
CA ALA A 81 20.44 -0.23 2.16
C ALA A 81 21.94 -0.15 1.90
N GLU A 82 22.44 1.07 1.77
CA GLU A 82 23.88 1.32 1.78
C GLU A 82 24.33 1.55 3.23
N LYS A 83 25.57 1.19 3.56
CA LYS A 83 26.06 1.26 4.95
C LYS A 83 25.93 2.65 5.59
N GLN A 84 26.01 3.70 4.77
CA GLN A 84 25.90 5.10 5.17
C GLN A 84 24.46 5.60 5.32
N ASP A 85 23.45 4.83 4.93
CA ASP A 85 22.05 5.24 5.11
C ASP A 85 21.72 5.26 6.61
N ILE A 86 20.96 6.25 7.06
CA ILE A 86 20.65 6.44 8.48
C ILE A 86 19.80 5.30 9.08
N ASP A 87 19.09 4.57 8.22
CA ASP A 87 18.22 3.44 8.54
C ASP A 87 18.84 2.10 8.11
N ALA A 88 20.14 2.08 7.82
CA ALA A 88 20.86 0.86 7.46
C ALA A 88 21.11 -0.02 8.68
N LEU A 89 20.70 -1.28 8.56
CA LEU A 89 20.88 -2.31 9.57
C LEU A 89 21.72 -3.44 8.98
N ALA A 90 22.79 -3.81 9.69
CA ALA A 90 23.53 -5.02 9.36
C ALA A 90 22.66 -6.25 9.65
N HIS A 91 22.46 -7.10 8.64
CA HIS A 91 21.65 -8.30 8.73
C HIS A 91 22.25 -9.42 7.89
N ASN A 92 22.86 -10.40 8.55
CA ASN A 92 23.40 -11.63 7.93
C ASN A 92 24.33 -11.36 6.72
N GLY A 93 25.24 -10.38 6.85
CA GLY A 93 26.21 -10.02 5.81
C GLY A 93 25.70 -8.98 4.81
N PHE A 94 24.46 -8.52 4.93
CA PHE A 94 23.89 -7.44 4.12
C PHE A 94 23.63 -6.19 4.97
N TYR A 95 23.49 -5.05 4.31
CA TYR A 95 22.86 -3.86 4.89
C TYR A 95 21.45 -3.75 4.33
N ILE A 96 20.46 -3.69 5.22
CA ILE A 96 19.04 -3.61 4.87
C ILE A 96 18.38 -2.47 5.63
N ARG A 97 17.26 -1.97 5.11
CA ARG A 97 16.34 -1.09 5.82
C ARG A 97 15.02 -1.81 6.05
N VAL A 98 14.39 -1.56 7.19
CA VAL A 98 13.06 -2.13 7.49
C VAL A 98 11.95 -1.23 6.98
N VAL A 99 12.17 0.09 6.96
CA VAL A 99 11.16 1.08 6.56
C VAL A 99 11.29 1.35 5.07
N ILE A 100 10.44 0.70 4.28
CA ILE A 100 10.37 0.97 2.84
C ILE A 100 9.58 2.25 2.60
N SER A 101 10.23 3.21 1.95
CA SER A 101 9.69 4.54 1.67
C SER A 101 9.21 4.70 0.22
N PRO A 102 8.43 5.74 -0.10
CA PRO A 102 8.08 6.06 -1.48
C PRO A 102 9.29 6.29 -2.40
N LYS A 103 10.45 6.73 -1.88
CA LYS A 103 11.67 6.86 -2.70
C LYS A 103 12.22 5.51 -3.16
N VAL A 104 12.07 4.46 -2.34
CA VAL A 104 12.44 3.09 -2.75
C VAL A 104 11.52 2.62 -3.86
N CYS A 105 10.20 2.81 -3.70
CA CYS A 105 9.21 2.47 -4.74
C CYS A 105 9.47 3.25 -6.04
N GLY A 106 9.82 4.53 -5.92
CA GLY A 106 10.08 5.45 -7.02
C GLY A 106 11.30 5.11 -7.87
N LYS A 107 12.13 4.12 -7.49
CA LYS A 107 13.18 3.58 -8.36
C LYS A 107 12.60 2.88 -9.59
N CYS A 108 11.40 2.30 -9.46
CA CYS A 108 10.69 1.61 -10.53
C CYS A 108 9.36 2.31 -10.87
N HIS A 109 8.64 2.81 -9.85
CA HIS A 109 7.34 3.48 -9.96
C HIS A 109 7.50 5.01 -9.90
N VAL A 110 8.25 5.56 -10.85
CA VAL A 110 8.68 6.97 -10.83
C VAL A 110 7.47 7.91 -10.85
N GLN A 111 6.49 7.62 -11.70
CA GLN A 111 5.30 8.45 -11.86
C GLN A 111 4.43 8.42 -10.59
N GLU A 112 4.10 7.22 -10.11
CA GLU A 112 3.22 7.05 -8.95
C GLU A 112 3.86 7.63 -7.69
N ALA A 113 5.17 7.43 -7.47
CA ALA A 113 5.87 8.01 -6.35
C ALA A 113 5.85 9.54 -6.39
N LYS A 114 6.06 10.13 -7.58
CA LYS A 114 6.04 11.59 -7.77
C LYS A 114 4.64 12.17 -7.52
N GLU A 115 3.62 11.58 -8.13
CA GLU A 115 2.22 12.02 -7.98
C GLU A 115 1.76 11.87 -6.51
N PHE A 116 2.04 10.73 -5.89
CA PHE A 116 1.66 10.47 -4.51
C PHE A 116 2.34 11.44 -3.55
N MET A 117 3.66 11.63 -3.66
CA MET A 117 4.40 12.56 -2.79
C MET A 117 3.96 14.03 -2.97
N ALA A 118 3.47 14.40 -4.16
CA ALA A 118 2.90 15.72 -4.41
C ALA A 118 1.46 15.89 -3.87
N SER A 119 0.77 14.79 -3.57
CA SER A 119 -0.62 14.81 -3.12
C SER A 119 -0.80 15.35 -1.70
N LYS A 120 -2.02 15.76 -1.36
CA LYS A 120 -2.39 16.11 0.03
C LYS A 120 -2.36 14.90 0.96
N HIS A 121 -2.57 13.69 0.44
CA HIS A 121 -2.52 12.45 1.22
C HIS A 121 -1.13 12.21 1.82
N ALA A 122 -0.07 12.32 1.02
CA ALA A 122 1.30 12.19 1.53
C ALA A 122 1.65 13.24 2.60
N HIS A 123 0.93 14.36 2.62
CA HIS A 123 1.08 15.42 3.61
C HIS A 123 0.22 15.26 4.87
N GLY A 124 -0.55 14.17 4.98
CA GLY A 124 -1.50 13.91 6.06
C GLY A 124 -0.91 14.00 7.47
N GLY A 125 0.34 13.55 7.64
CA GLY A 125 1.03 13.58 8.94
C GLY A 125 1.26 14.99 9.47
N LYS A 126 1.31 16.02 8.61
CA LYS A 126 1.49 17.42 9.04
C LYS A 126 0.33 17.90 9.93
N TYR A 127 -0.87 17.36 9.74
CA TYR A 127 -2.04 17.73 10.56
C TYR A 127 -1.99 17.11 11.96
N VAL A 128 -1.45 15.89 12.08
CA VAL A 128 -1.27 15.18 13.36
C VAL A 128 -0.35 15.95 14.30
N TYR A 129 0.70 16.57 13.76
CA TYR A 129 1.68 17.34 14.53
C TYR A 129 1.46 18.85 14.43
N SER A 130 0.25 19.28 14.05
CA SER A 130 -0.10 20.71 13.97
C SER A 130 -0.63 21.24 15.29
N SER A 131 -0.61 22.58 15.45
CA SER A 131 -1.25 23.25 16.58
C SER A 131 -2.74 22.93 16.72
N LYS A 132 -3.40 22.48 15.65
CA LYS A 132 -4.81 22.06 15.68
C LYS A 132 -5.05 20.75 16.42
N ASN A 133 -4.01 19.93 16.62
CA ASN A 133 -4.07 18.69 17.40
C ASN A 133 -3.35 18.82 18.76
N VAL A 134 -2.88 20.02 19.12
CA VAL A 134 -2.08 20.21 20.35
C VAL A 134 -2.86 19.80 21.60
N LEU A 135 -4.15 20.10 21.65
CA LEU A 135 -5.00 19.71 22.78
C LEU A 135 -5.08 18.19 22.89
N GLY A 136 -5.29 17.47 21.78
CA GLY A 136 -5.33 16.01 21.76
C GLY A 136 -4.01 15.37 22.18
N MET A 137 -2.88 15.87 21.68
CA MET A 137 -1.56 15.36 22.03
C MET A 137 -1.18 15.62 23.49
N LEU A 138 -1.50 16.80 24.03
CA LEU A 138 -1.15 17.16 25.41
C LEU A 138 -2.05 16.47 26.44
N THR A 139 -3.36 16.38 26.16
CA THR A 139 -4.32 15.80 27.11
C THR A 139 -4.28 14.28 27.13
N THR A 140 -4.04 13.64 25.98
CA THR A 140 -4.06 12.16 25.87
C THR A 140 -2.67 11.53 25.75
N GLY A 141 -1.64 12.34 25.53
CA GLY A 141 -0.26 11.89 25.38
C GLY A 141 0.07 11.32 24.00
N MET A 142 1.38 11.21 23.72
CA MET A 142 1.90 10.67 22.46
C MET A 142 1.48 9.21 22.17
N PRO A 143 1.40 8.29 23.15
CA PRO A 143 0.93 6.93 22.89
C PRO A 143 -0.49 6.90 22.28
N ASN A 144 -1.41 7.71 22.81
CA ASN A 144 -2.77 7.80 22.29
C ASN A 144 -2.81 8.47 20.90
N ASN A 145 -1.93 9.46 20.65
CA ASN A 145 -1.76 10.03 19.32
C ASN A 145 -1.28 8.98 18.28
N PHE A 146 -0.35 8.11 18.65
CA PHE A 146 0.14 7.03 17.79
C PHE A 146 -0.92 5.97 17.50
N ALA A 147 -1.67 5.56 18.54
CA ALA A 147 -2.76 4.60 18.40
C ALA A 147 -3.99 5.19 17.67
N GLY A 148 -4.21 6.50 17.79
CA GLY A 148 -5.32 7.24 17.20
C GLY A 148 -4.95 7.91 15.88
N CYS A 149 -4.83 9.24 15.88
CA CYS A 149 -4.72 10.07 14.68
C CYS A 149 -3.59 9.62 13.74
N ALA A 150 -2.40 9.35 14.31
CA ALA A 150 -1.22 9.02 13.52
C ALA A 150 -1.33 7.65 12.83
N ARG A 151 -2.17 6.73 13.32
CA ARG A 151 -2.39 5.42 12.71
C ARG A 151 -2.85 5.53 11.27
N CYS A 152 -3.72 6.51 10.98
CA CYS A 152 -4.25 6.76 9.64
C CYS A 152 -3.51 7.90 8.92
N HIS A 153 -3.19 8.99 9.62
CA HIS A 153 -2.59 10.16 8.98
C HIS A 153 -1.07 10.07 8.81
N GLY A 154 -0.38 9.31 9.65
CA GLY A 154 1.07 9.12 9.60
C GLY A 154 1.78 9.57 10.86
N ALA A 155 2.72 8.74 11.32
CA ALA A 155 3.67 9.10 12.38
C ALA A 155 5.01 9.56 11.80
N LYS A 156 5.84 10.24 12.60
CA LYS A 156 7.26 10.43 12.27
C LYS A 156 8.04 9.24 12.76
N VAL A 157 8.58 8.43 11.84
CA VAL A 157 9.44 7.31 12.21
C VAL A 157 10.69 7.87 12.88
N VAL A 158 10.99 7.35 14.07
CA VAL A 158 12.18 7.69 14.85
C VAL A 158 13.06 6.45 14.93
N LEU A 159 14.36 6.63 14.75
CA LEU A 159 15.35 5.55 14.82
C LEU A 159 16.11 5.63 16.15
N ASP A 160 16.54 4.48 16.66
CA ASP A 160 17.53 4.39 17.73
C ASP A 160 18.95 4.65 17.22
N GLU A 161 19.93 4.60 18.12
CA GLU A 161 21.35 4.80 17.80
C GLU A 161 21.91 3.77 16.81
N LYS A 162 21.24 2.62 16.64
CA LYS A 162 21.61 1.55 15.72
C LYS A 162 20.92 1.67 14.37
N GLY A 163 20.11 2.71 14.16
CA GLY A 163 19.31 2.89 12.93
C GLY A 163 18.01 2.09 12.89
N SER A 164 17.62 1.43 13.99
CA SER A 164 16.39 0.64 14.06
C SER A 164 15.19 1.51 14.44
N PRO A 165 14.02 1.35 13.80
CA PRO A 165 12.85 2.14 14.17
C PRO A 165 12.31 1.76 15.55
N ILE A 166 12.04 2.76 16.40
CA ILE A 166 11.59 2.55 17.78
C ILE A 166 10.08 2.31 17.88
N ALA A 167 9.68 1.57 18.92
CA ALA A 167 8.28 1.29 19.22
C ALA A 167 7.50 2.58 19.55
N GLY A 168 6.26 2.67 19.06
CA GLY A 168 5.38 3.83 19.23
C GLY A 168 5.10 4.48 17.88
N PRO A 169 6.02 5.30 17.33
CA PRO A 169 5.88 5.84 15.98
C PRO A 169 6.02 4.78 14.88
N TRP A 170 6.58 3.61 15.20
CA TRP A 170 6.67 2.45 14.32
C TRP A 170 6.17 1.19 15.06
N PRO A 171 5.48 0.24 14.39
CA PRO A 171 5.05 0.26 12.99
C PRO A 171 3.92 1.26 12.70
N ASN A 172 3.99 1.92 11.54
CA ASN A 172 2.97 2.89 11.10
C ASN A 172 2.81 2.83 9.58
N GLN A 173 1.57 2.72 9.11
CA GLN A 173 1.20 2.74 7.68
C GLN A 173 0.28 3.92 7.37
N GLY A 174 0.33 4.98 8.19
CA GLY A 174 -0.48 6.16 7.95
C GLY A 174 -0.07 6.86 6.66
N ILE A 175 -1.05 7.35 5.90
CA ILE A 175 -0.89 7.76 4.51
C ILE A 175 0.15 8.88 4.29
N GLY A 176 0.39 9.70 5.32
CA GLY A 176 1.40 10.77 5.33
C GLY A 176 2.52 10.56 6.35
N ARG A 177 2.94 9.30 6.59
CA ARG A 177 4.08 8.96 7.46
C ARG A 177 5.35 9.71 7.06
N PHE A 178 6.13 10.21 8.02
CA PHE A 178 7.46 10.78 7.73
C PHE A 178 8.52 9.67 7.83
N ASN A 179 9.25 9.43 6.75
CA ASN A 179 10.24 8.36 6.65
C ASN A 179 11.64 8.85 7.03
N PRO A 180 12.55 7.93 7.43
CA PRO A 180 13.94 8.29 7.76
C PRO A 180 14.69 8.98 6.62
N ASP A 181 14.47 8.55 5.37
CA ASP A 181 15.11 9.13 4.19
C ASP A 181 14.54 10.51 3.77
N GLY A 182 13.72 11.13 4.61
CA GLY A 182 13.10 12.43 4.43
C GLY A 182 11.90 12.44 3.47
N SER A 183 11.53 11.31 2.89
CA SER A 183 10.31 11.22 2.08
C SER A 183 9.06 11.16 2.97
N ILE A 184 7.89 11.41 2.35
CA ILE A 184 6.60 11.42 3.03
C ILE A 184 5.63 10.44 2.39
N GLY A 185 4.89 9.75 3.25
CA GLY A 185 3.84 8.79 2.94
C GLY A 185 4.24 7.32 3.08
N ALA A 186 3.24 6.45 2.93
CA ALA A 186 3.37 5.00 2.99
C ALA A 186 2.66 4.38 1.76
N CYS A 187 3.34 3.48 1.05
CA CYS A 187 2.86 2.85 -0.20
C CYS A 187 2.23 1.46 0.03
N SER A 188 1.88 1.14 1.26
CA SER A 188 1.39 -0.18 1.71
C SER A 188 0.03 -0.09 2.36
#